data_AF-A0A946FL44-F1
#
_entry.id   AF-A0A946FL44-F1
#
_cell.length_a   1.000
_cell.length_b   1.000
_cell.length_c   1.000
_cell.angle_alpha   90.00
_cell.angle_beta   90.00
_cell.angle_gamma   90.00
#
_symmetry.space_group_name_H-M   'P 1'
#
loop_
_entity.id
_entity.type
_entity.pdbx_description
1 polymer ?
#
loop_
_entity_poly.entity_id
_entity_poly.type
_entity_poly.pdbx_seq_one_letter_code
_entity_poly.pdbx_strand_id
1 'polypeptide(L)'
;MRTRLTVLGIIFASFLVTGAAQAADPSFDCAKASTNVEKLICGDDALAAQDAAMADAYRNGRRVLSGTRLDRLKRTQRSWARSRAEACPATADPKARQVATACLAGIYDARTDAIFAMTARSMLRQPTASIEADRRSPLVCVTFDAKLDAKQPAALETYVSSKNGAKLAARINDNQLCVEGFPHGQEDQLTIYAGLRGSNAMLRKAQTVDLDVPDRPRRVAFPSSGLILPLTGSAGLPIETVNLDKVRVLVLRVDDRDVVANLRRGLIGQQVSYNEVGRAASKLGRNVWTGDLLIDS
;
A
#
# COMPACT_ATOMS: atom_id res chain seq x y z
N MET A 1 -66.91 -3.09 -16.72
CA MET A 1 -65.93 -2.34 -17.54
C MET A 1 -64.53 -2.76 -17.13
N ARG A 2 -63.74 -3.34 -18.05
CA ARG A 2 -62.37 -3.82 -17.80
C ARG A 2 -61.38 -2.72 -18.17
N THR A 3 -60.72 -2.12 -17.18
CA THR A 3 -59.66 -1.12 -17.38
C THR A 3 -58.33 -1.82 -17.62
N ARG A 4 -57.74 -1.63 -18.81
CA ARG A 4 -56.41 -2.13 -19.16
C ARG A 4 -55.35 -1.19 -18.58
N LEU A 5 -54.53 -1.67 -17.64
CA LEU A 5 -53.30 -0.98 -17.22
C LEU A 5 -52.20 -1.24 -18.27
N THR A 6 -51.70 -0.19 -18.89
CA THR A 6 -50.54 -0.22 -19.78
C THR A 6 -49.28 -0.04 -18.92
N VAL A 7 -48.43 -1.06 -18.86
CA VAL A 7 -47.13 -0.98 -18.16
C VAL A 7 -46.13 -0.30 -19.10
N LEU A 8 -45.75 0.93 -18.78
CA LEU A 8 -44.64 1.63 -19.44
C LEU A 8 -43.32 1.02 -18.94
N GLY A 9 -42.62 0.28 -19.79
CA GLY A 9 -41.30 -0.26 -19.49
C GLY A 9 -40.25 0.85 -19.46
N ILE A 10 -39.69 1.14 -18.29
CA ILE A 10 -38.55 2.04 -18.12
C ILE A 10 -37.29 1.26 -18.50
N ILE A 11 -36.73 1.57 -19.67
CA ILE A 11 -35.44 1.03 -20.12
C ILE A 11 -34.34 1.78 -19.35
N PHE A 12 -33.73 1.11 -18.37
CA PHE A 12 -32.56 1.61 -17.65
C PHE A 12 -31.33 1.42 -18.55
N ALA A 13 -30.93 2.46 -19.27
CA ALA A 13 -29.71 2.46 -20.06
C ALA A 13 -28.49 2.55 -19.12
N SER A 14 -27.87 1.40 -18.83
CA SER A 14 -26.58 1.32 -18.13
C SER A 14 -25.50 2.00 -18.96
N PHE A 15 -25.09 3.21 -18.57
CA PHE A 15 -23.90 3.87 -19.06
C PHE A 15 -22.66 3.15 -18.50
N LEU A 16 -22.05 2.28 -19.30
CA LEU A 16 -20.69 1.80 -19.06
C LEU A 16 -19.73 2.98 -19.31
N VAL A 17 -19.23 3.58 -18.24
CA VAL A 17 -18.09 4.51 -18.33
C VAL A 17 -16.85 3.67 -18.62
N THR A 18 -16.56 3.46 -19.90
CA THR A 18 -15.26 2.96 -20.35
C THR A 18 -14.25 4.09 -20.18
N GLY A 19 -13.56 4.10 -19.04
CA GLY A 19 -12.36 4.92 -18.88
C GLY A 19 -11.31 4.48 -19.89
N ALA A 20 -11.02 5.31 -20.89
CA ALA A 20 -9.86 5.10 -21.74
C ALA A 20 -8.61 5.26 -20.86
N ALA A 21 -7.78 4.22 -20.79
CA ALA A 21 -6.46 4.34 -20.21
C ALA A 21 -5.70 5.41 -21.00
N GLN A 22 -5.38 6.53 -20.36
CA GLN A 22 -4.62 7.60 -20.99
C GLN A 22 -3.21 7.04 -21.27
N ALA A 23 -2.81 7.01 -22.55
CA ALA A 23 -1.44 6.73 -22.96
C ALA A 23 -0.50 7.72 -22.25
N ALA A 24 0.67 7.27 -21.82
CA ALA A 24 1.61 8.16 -21.15
C ALA A 24 2.19 9.14 -22.17
N ASP A 25 2.04 10.44 -21.93
CA ASP A 25 2.64 11.46 -22.80
C ASP A 25 4.15 11.58 -22.54
N PRO A 26 5.01 11.52 -23.57
CA PRO A 26 6.43 11.77 -23.40
C PRO A 26 6.73 13.25 -23.15
N SER A 27 7.99 13.60 -22.95
CA SER A 27 8.43 14.96 -22.64
C SER A 27 8.32 15.95 -23.83
N PHE A 28 7.79 15.51 -24.97
CA PHE A 28 7.62 16.27 -26.20
C PHE A 28 6.29 15.91 -26.88
N ASP A 29 5.86 16.78 -27.81
CA ASP A 29 4.63 16.60 -28.58
C ASP A 29 4.82 15.51 -29.65
N CYS A 30 4.11 14.39 -29.50
CA CYS A 30 4.18 13.28 -30.45
C CYS A 30 3.73 13.63 -31.87
N ALA A 31 2.89 14.66 -32.05
CA ALA A 31 2.52 15.14 -33.38
C ALA A 31 3.71 15.79 -34.11
N LYS A 32 4.76 16.18 -33.38
CA LYS A 32 5.99 16.79 -33.92
C LYS A 32 7.16 15.81 -33.99
N ALA A 33 6.92 14.53 -33.70
CA ALA A 33 7.94 13.49 -33.76
C ALA A 33 8.53 13.35 -35.17
N SER A 34 9.81 13.65 -35.31
CA SER A 34 10.52 13.69 -36.59
C SER A 34 11.55 12.55 -36.72
N THR A 35 12.17 12.16 -35.60
CA THR A 35 13.20 11.11 -35.58
C THR A 35 12.62 9.72 -35.34
N ASN A 36 13.33 8.67 -35.76
CA ASN A 36 12.93 7.28 -35.48
C ASN A 36 12.84 7.01 -33.97
N VAL A 37 13.71 7.64 -33.17
CA VAL A 37 13.67 7.53 -31.71
C VAL A 37 12.40 8.17 -31.15
N GLU A 38 12.03 9.38 -31.61
CA GLU A 38 10.79 10.05 -31.17
C GLU A 38 9.55 9.24 -31.56
N LYS A 39 9.50 8.70 -32.78
CA LYS A 39 8.40 7.83 -33.22
C LYS A 39 8.34 6.50 -32.46
N LEU A 40 9.49 5.99 -32.01
CA LEU A 40 9.56 4.80 -31.18
C LEU A 40 8.98 5.08 -29.79
N ILE A 41 9.40 6.18 -29.16
CA ILE A 41 8.89 6.65 -27.87
C ILE A 41 7.37 6.88 -27.93
N CYS A 42 6.88 7.59 -28.94
CA CYS A 42 5.45 7.88 -29.10
C CYS A 42 4.57 6.64 -29.36
N GLY A 43 5.17 5.52 -29.76
CA GLY A 43 4.46 4.28 -30.01
C GLY A 43 4.62 3.22 -28.92
N ASP A 44 5.16 3.60 -27.75
CA ASP A 44 5.37 2.71 -26.61
C ASP A 44 5.13 3.47 -25.30
N ASP A 45 4.03 3.16 -24.60
CA ASP A 45 3.60 3.89 -23.41
C ASP A 45 4.61 3.81 -22.25
N ALA A 46 5.32 2.69 -22.12
CA ALA A 46 6.32 2.51 -21.07
C ALA A 46 7.54 3.40 -21.34
N LEU A 47 8.00 3.42 -22.60
CA LEU A 47 9.11 4.24 -23.02
C LEU A 47 8.76 5.73 -23.01
N ALA A 48 7.53 6.11 -23.37
CA ALA A 48 7.02 7.47 -23.24
C ALA A 48 7.03 7.94 -21.77
N ALA A 49 6.57 7.09 -20.84
CA ALA A 49 6.64 7.37 -19.41
C ALA A 49 8.08 7.54 -18.90
N GLN A 50 9.02 6.73 -19.39
CA GLN A 50 10.44 6.87 -19.05
C GLN A 50 11.07 8.17 -19.58
N ASP A 51 10.72 8.57 -20.81
CA ASP A 51 11.16 9.85 -21.37
C ASP A 51 10.63 11.04 -20.55
N ALA A 52 9.36 11.02 -20.18
CA ALA A 52 8.75 12.02 -19.30
C ALA A 52 9.45 12.08 -17.92
N ALA A 53 9.66 10.93 -17.27
CA ALA A 53 10.31 10.83 -15.97
C ALA A 53 11.75 11.36 -15.99
N MET A 54 12.54 11.02 -17.01
CA MET A 54 13.90 11.53 -17.18
C MET A 54 13.89 13.06 -17.36
N ALA A 55 12.95 13.58 -18.13
CA ALA A 55 12.81 15.01 -18.34
C ALA A 55 12.40 15.75 -17.05
N ASP A 56 11.53 15.17 -16.23
CA ASP A 56 11.19 15.69 -14.90
C ASP A 56 12.39 15.71 -13.96
N ALA A 57 13.16 14.62 -13.91
CA ALA A 57 14.41 14.56 -13.15
C ALA A 57 15.37 15.68 -13.58
N TYR A 58 15.53 15.91 -14.88
CA TYR A 58 16.36 16.99 -15.42
C TYR A 58 15.83 18.39 -15.05
N ARG A 59 14.52 18.63 -15.18
CA ARG A 59 13.86 19.89 -14.78
C ARG A 59 14.08 20.18 -13.30
N ASN A 60 13.85 19.19 -12.44
CA ASN A 60 14.11 19.32 -11.01
C ASN A 60 15.59 19.58 -10.73
N GLY A 61 16.50 18.86 -11.39
CA GLY A 61 17.93 19.05 -11.23
C GLY A 61 18.39 20.46 -11.59
N ARG A 62 17.81 21.07 -12.62
CA ARG A 62 18.05 22.47 -12.97
C ARG A 62 17.56 23.46 -11.92
N ARG A 63 16.52 23.12 -11.16
CA ARG A 63 15.96 23.96 -10.10
C ARG A 63 16.77 23.88 -8.81
N VAL A 64 17.28 22.70 -8.45
CA VAL A 64 17.92 22.45 -7.14
C VAL A 64 19.44 22.56 -7.15
N LEU A 65 20.09 22.43 -8.32
CA LEU A 65 21.54 22.54 -8.45
C LEU A 65 21.99 23.95 -8.84
N SER A 66 23.17 24.34 -8.40
CA SER A 66 23.83 25.61 -8.74
C SER A 66 25.33 25.41 -9.02
N GLY A 67 25.98 26.44 -9.58
CA GLY A 67 27.41 26.46 -9.89
C GLY A 67 27.87 25.30 -10.78
N THR A 68 29.07 24.79 -10.51
CA THR A 68 29.71 23.70 -11.27
C THR A 68 28.84 22.45 -11.42
N ARG A 69 27.99 22.14 -10.43
CA ARG A 69 27.08 20.97 -10.47
C ARG A 69 25.98 21.16 -11.51
N LEU A 70 25.39 22.35 -11.57
CA LEU A 70 24.38 22.69 -12.59
C LEU A 70 25.00 22.68 -14.00
N ASP A 71 26.21 23.22 -14.15
CA ASP A 71 26.89 23.23 -15.44
C ASP A 71 27.24 21.83 -15.91
N ARG A 72 27.67 20.94 -15.00
CA ARG A 72 27.88 19.52 -15.30
C ARG A 72 26.57 18.85 -15.71
N LEU A 73 25.45 19.12 -15.05
CA LEU A 73 24.15 18.55 -15.41
C LEU A 73 23.75 18.97 -16.84
N LYS A 74 23.83 20.27 -17.16
CA LYS A 74 23.50 20.80 -18.49
C LYS A 74 24.40 20.23 -19.58
N ARG A 75 25.73 20.19 -19.36
CA ARG A 75 26.68 19.64 -20.34
C ARG A 75 26.43 18.16 -20.61
N THR A 76 26.30 17.36 -19.55
CA THR A 76 26.06 15.91 -19.69
C THR A 76 24.70 15.61 -20.31
N GLN A 77 23.66 16.42 -20.04
CA GLN A 77 22.35 16.23 -20.66
C GLN A 77 22.40 16.45 -22.18
N ARG A 78 23.07 17.52 -22.63
CA ARG A 78 23.25 17.78 -24.06
C ARG A 78 24.04 16.68 -24.75
N SER A 79 25.10 16.19 -24.10
CA SER A 79 25.89 15.07 -24.61
C SER A 79 25.05 13.81 -24.78
N TRP A 80 24.33 13.42 -23.72
CA TRP A 80 23.46 12.24 -23.73
C TRP A 80 22.35 12.34 -24.80
N ALA A 81 21.70 13.50 -24.92
CA ALA A 81 20.63 13.70 -25.90
C ALA A 81 21.10 13.55 -27.34
N ARG A 82 22.36 13.92 -27.63
CA ARG A 82 22.97 13.73 -28.96
C ARG A 82 23.36 12.29 -29.23
N SER A 83 23.93 11.61 -28.23
CA SER A 83 24.43 10.25 -28.41
C SER A 83 23.35 9.17 -28.32
N ARG A 84 22.13 9.49 -27.85
CA ARG A 84 21.08 8.46 -27.61
C ARG A 84 20.71 7.66 -28.86
N ALA A 85 20.62 8.34 -30.01
CA ALA A 85 20.21 7.70 -31.27
C ALA A 85 21.32 6.82 -31.85
N GLU A 86 22.58 7.18 -31.60
CA GLU A 86 23.74 6.37 -31.97
C GLU A 86 23.90 5.16 -31.05
N ALA A 87 23.69 5.34 -29.74
CA ALA A 87 23.78 4.29 -28.74
C ALA A 87 22.67 3.24 -28.88
N CYS A 88 21.47 3.68 -29.24
CA CYS A 88 20.32 2.81 -29.49
C CYS A 88 19.67 3.16 -30.83
N PRO A 89 20.14 2.58 -31.96
CA PRO A 89 19.59 2.84 -33.28
C PRO A 89 18.12 2.42 -33.37
N ALA A 90 17.22 3.40 -33.53
CA ALA A 90 15.79 3.14 -33.67
C ALA A 90 15.41 2.76 -35.11
N THR A 91 14.46 1.84 -35.24
CA THR A 91 14.06 1.21 -36.51
C THR A 91 12.54 1.03 -36.59
N ALA A 92 12.02 1.00 -37.82
CA ALA A 92 10.62 0.68 -38.10
C ALA A 92 10.37 -0.83 -38.24
N ASP A 93 11.43 -1.65 -38.37
CA ASP A 93 11.30 -3.10 -38.44
C ASP A 93 10.74 -3.67 -37.11
N PRO A 94 9.64 -4.44 -37.11
CA PRO A 94 8.98 -4.88 -35.88
C PRO A 94 9.85 -5.72 -34.94
N LYS A 95 10.74 -6.57 -35.46
CA LYS A 95 11.59 -7.44 -34.62
C LYS A 95 12.72 -6.65 -33.99
N ALA A 96 13.37 -5.80 -34.80
CA ALA A 96 14.43 -4.93 -34.32
C ALA A 96 13.88 -3.78 -33.45
N ARG A 97 12.60 -3.42 -33.58
CA ARG A 97 11.91 -2.43 -32.74
C ARG A 97 11.91 -2.83 -31.27
N GLN A 98 11.61 -4.09 -30.94
CA GLN A 98 11.62 -4.55 -29.55
C GLN A 98 13.01 -4.44 -28.90
N VAL A 99 14.06 -4.78 -29.65
CA VAL A 99 15.45 -4.65 -29.19
C VAL A 99 15.82 -3.17 -29.00
N ALA A 100 15.42 -2.30 -29.92
CA ALA A 100 15.62 -0.87 -29.81
C ALA A 100 14.86 -0.26 -28.61
N THR A 101 13.62 -0.69 -28.36
CA THR A 101 12.84 -0.28 -27.18
C THR A 101 13.56 -0.66 -25.88
N ALA A 102 14.02 -1.90 -25.75
CA ALA A 102 14.75 -2.36 -24.56
C ALA A 102 16.07 -1.60 -24.36
N CYS A 103 16.82 -1.34 -25.44
CA CYS A 103 18.03 -0.51 -25.39
C CYS A 103 17.72 0.91 -24.90
N LEU A 104 16.72 1.56 -25.51
CA LEU A 104 16.32 2.91 -25.14
C LEU A 104 15.89 2.95 -23.67
N ALA A 105 15.07 2.01 -23.22
CA ALA A 105 14.63 1.91 -21.84
C ALA A 105 15.82 1.89 -20.86
N GLY A 106 16.81 1.05 -21.13
CA GLY A 106 18.04 0.96 -20.32
C GLY A 106 18.81 2.29 -20.26
N ILE A 107 18.95 3.02 -21.37
CA ILE A 107 19.67 4.31 -21.36
C ILE A 107 18.85 5.44 -20.73
N TYR A 108 17.51 5.38 -20.74
CA TYR A 108 16.65 6.31 -20.01
C TYR A 108 16.74 6.09 -18.50
N ASP A 109 16.69 4.84 -18.06
CA ASP A 109 16.86 4.48 -16.65
C ASP A 109 18.24 4.91 -16.14
N ALA A 110 19.30 4.53 -16.85
CA ALA A 110 20.67 4.91 -16.48
C ALA A 110 20.85 6.45 -16.45
N ARG A 111 20.22 7.18 -17.36
CA ARG A 111 20.29 8.65 -17.37
C ARG A 111 19.55 9.25 -16.19
N THR A 112 18.35 8.77 -15.91
CA THR A 112 17.52 9.21 -14.78
C THR A 112 18.27 8.97 -13.46
N ASP A 113 18.87 7.80 -13.29
CA ASP A 113 19.69 7.48 -12.11
C ASP A 113 20.93 8.36 -12.00
N ALA A 114 21.59 8.68 -13.13
CA ALA A 114 22.72 9.60 -13.13
C ALA A 114 22.30 11.03 -12.73
N ILE A 115 21.13 11.50 -13.16
CA ILE A 115 20.58 12.80 -12.77
C ILE A 115 20.24 12.78 -11.28
N PHE A 116 19.53 11.76 -10.79
CA PHE A 116 19.25 11.60 -9.38
C PHE A 116 20.53 11.49 -8.55
N ALA A 117 21.57 10.84 -9.05
CA ALA A 117 22.88 10.81 -8.42
C ALA A 117 23.59 12.19 -8.42
N MET A 118 23.12 13.17 -9.19
CA MET A 118 23.60 14.56 -9.09
C MET A 118 22.72 15.40 -8.18
N THR A 119 21.41 15.15 -8.12
CA THR A 119 20.42 15.98 -7.39
C THR A 119 20.12 15.49 -5.98
N ALA A 120 20.31 14.19 -5.72
CA ALA A 120 19.83 13.58 -4.49
C ALA A 120 20.54 14.15 -3.27
N ARG A 121 19.72 14.65 -2.34
CA ARG A 121 20.00 14.79 -0.91
C ARG A 121 19.87 13.39 -0.26
N SER A 122 20.41 13.21 0.94
CA SER A 122 20.05 12.03 1.75
C SER A 122 18.55 12.09 1.99
N MET A 123 17.79 11.11 1.47
CA MET A 123 16.32 11.04 1.58
C MET A 123 15.82 10.52 2.93
N LEU A 124 16.75 10.09 3.80
CA LEU A 124 16.47 9.60 5.13
C LEU A 124 17.50 10.23 6.07
N ARG A 125 17.02 11.07 6.99
CA ARG A 125 17.84 11.60 8.09
C ARG A 125 17.83 10.62 9.28
N GLN A 126 16.68 10.00 9.55
CA GLN A 126 16.48 8.78 10.34
C GLN A 126 15.17 8.11 9.86
N PRO A 127 15.16 6.87 9.38
CA PRO A 127 13.91 6.20 9.04
C PRO A 127 13.09 5.94 10.30
N THR A 128 12.03 6.70 10.51
CA THR A 128 10.99 6.34 11.48
C THR A 128 10.04 5.36 10.81
N ALA A 129 9.98 4.14 11.32
CA ALA A 129 8.95 3.18 10.95
C ALA A 129 7.75 3.30 11.88
N SER A 130 6.54 3.28 11.30
CA SER A 130 5.33 2.97 12.04
C SER A 130 5.00 1.48 11.87
N ILE A 131 4.67 0.80 12.97
CA ILE A 131 4.35 -0.63 12.97
C ILE A 131 2.87 -0.81 13.32
N GLU A 132 2.08 -1.31 12.37
CA GLU A 132 0.71 -1.77 12.58
C GLU A 132 0.71 -3.27 12.87
N ALA A 133 0.85 -3.64 14.15
CA ALA A 133 0.89 -5.03 14.58
C ALA A 133 -0.50 -5.68 14.79
N ASP A 134 -1.59 -4.91 14.89
CA ASP A 134 -2.95 -5.48 15.04
C ASP A 134 -3.54 -5.92 13.68
N ARG A 135 -2.79 -6.75 12.96
CA ARG A 135 -3.13 -7.29 11.63
C ARG A 135 -2.76 -8.76 11.56
N ARG A 136 -3.32 -9.48 10.59
CA ARG A 136 -2.93 -10.88 10.34
C ARG A 136 -1.42 -10.99 10.04
N SER A 137 -0.91 -10.09 9.20
CA SER A 137 0.51 -9.85 9.01
C SER A 137 0.82 -8.40 9.41
N PRO A 138 1.76 -8.15 10.34
CA PRO A 138 2.24 -6.82 10.70
C PRO A 138 2.64 -6.02 9.46
N LEU A 139 2.20 -4.76 9.43
CA LEU A 139 2.56 -3.82 8.38
C LEU A 139 3.53 -2.78 8.95
N VAL A 140 4.72 -2.68 8.37
CA VAL A 140 5.76 -1.72 8.74
C VAL A 140 5.85 -0.67 7.64
N CYS A 141 5.54 0.59 7.94
CA CYS A 141 5.65 1.68 6.97
C CYS A 141 6.82 2.60 7.32
N VAL A 142 7.78 2.70 6.40
CA VAL A 142 8.93 3.61 6.50
C VAL A 142 8.63 4.88 5.71
N THR A 143 8.72 6.03 6.36
CA THR A 143 8.40 7.33 5.74
C THR A 143 9.66 8.00 5.18
N PHE A 144 9.57 8.54 3.97
CA PHE A 144 10.64 9.25 3.27
C PHE A 144 10.36 10.75 3.15
N ASP A 145 11.42 11.54 3.03
CA ASP A 145 11.34 12.99 2.87
C ASP A 145 10.80 13.44 1.49
N ALA A 146 10.70 12.52 0.54
CA ALA A 146 10.10 12.77 -0.77
C ALA A 146 9.09 11.68 -1.12
N LYS A 147 8.11 12.05 -1.94
CA LYS A 147 7.16 11.13 -2.55
C LYS A 147 7.90 10.07 -3.36
N LEU A 148 7.54 8.81 -3.16
CA LEU A 148 8.10 7.66 -3.87
C LEU A 148 7.42 7.49 -5.24
N ASP A 149 8.19 7.03 -6.23
CA ASP A 149 7.65 6.79 -7.56
C ASP A 149 6.93 5.45 -7.61
N ALA A 150 5.66 5.44 -8.01
CA ALA A 150 4.90 4.19 -8.12
C ALA A 150 5.48 3.24 -9.20
N LYS A 151 6.18 3.78 -10.20
CA LYS A 151 6.86 3.02 -11.25
C LYS A 151 8.35 2.88 -10.93
N GLN A 152 8.68 1.87 -10.13
CA GLN A 152 10.08 1.52 -9.87
C GLN A 152 10.66 0.68 -11.03
N PRO A 153 11.98 0.73 -11.29
CA PRO A 153 12.64 -0.10 -12.31
C PRO A 153 12.55 -1.60 -12.05
N ALA A 154 12.44 -1.99 -10.78
CA ALA A 154 12.31 -3.37 -10.34
C ALA A 154 11.11 -3.51 -9.38
N ALA A 155 10.70 -4.76 -9.15
CA ALA A 155 9.67 -5.07 -8.15
C ALA A 155 10.09 -4.58 -6.75
N LEU A 156 9.13 -4.07 -5.98
CA LEU A 156 9.42 -3.42 -4.69
C LEU A 156 10.09 -4.37 -3.69
N GLU A 157 9.76 -5.65 -3.77
CA GLU A 157 10.31 -6.74 -2.96
C GLU A 157 11.83 -6.89 -3.15
N THR A 158 12.37 -6.47 -4.29
CA THR A 158 13.83 -6.52 -4.54
C THR A 158 14.60 -5.42 -3.79
N TYR A 159 13.90 -4.37 -3.35
CA TYR A 159 14.50 -3.28 -2.58
C TYR A 159 14.45 -3.53 -1.07
N VAL A 160 13.83 -4.60 -0.59
CA VAL A 160 13.65 -4.84 0.84
C VAL A 160 14.13 -6.23 1.25
N SER A 161 14.69 -6.35 2.45
CA SER A 161 14.97 -7.64 3.06
C SER A 161 14.87 -7.59 4.59
N SER A 162 14.39 -8.68 5.16
CA SER A 162 14.42 -8.93 6.61
C SER A 162 15.74 -9.62 6.98
N LYS A 163 16.34 -9.20 8.10
CA LYS A 163 17.52 -9.86 8.66
C LYS A 163 17.23 -11.30 9.06
N ASN A 164 16.01 -11.58 9.52
CA ASN A 164 15.56 -12.92 9.89
C ASN A 164 15.03 -13.75 8.70
N GLY A 165 15.15 -13.24 7.47
CA GLY A 165 14.79 -13.98 6.25
C GLY A 165 13.29 -14.11 6.00
N ALA A 166 12.47 -13.23 6.58
CA ALA A 166 11.04 -13.21 6.31
C ALA A 166 10.76 -12.96 4.82
N LYS A 167 9.73 -13.61 4.27
CA LYS A 167 9.23 -13.32 2.91
C LYS A 167 8.39 -12.06 2.98
N LEU A 168 8.84 -10.99 2.32
CA LEU A 168 8.23 -9.68 2.41
C LEU A 168 7.42 -9.37 1.15
N ALA A 169 6.31 -8.65 1.34
CA ALA A 169 5.59 -7.97 0.27
C ALA A 169 5.68 -6.46 0.54
N ALA A 170 5.84 -5.66 -0.53
CA ALA A 170 6.07 -4.23 -0.39
C ALA A 170 5.14 -3.41 -1.29
N ARG A 171 4.68 -2.28 -0.77
CA ARG A 171 3.82 -1.34 -1.49
C ARG A 171 4.20 0.10 -1.19
N ILE A 172 4.00 0.97 -2.17
CA ILE A 172 4.16 2.41 -2.00
C ILE A 172 2.83 3.02 -1.59
N ASN A 173 2.87 3.88 -0.57
CA ASN A 173 1.78 4.76 -0.17
C ASN A 173 2.30 6.20 -0.10
N ASP A 174 2.17 6.95 -1.20
CA ASP A 174 2.69 8.31 -1.36
C ASP A 174 4.20 8.43 -1.07
N ASN A 175 4.60 8.93 0.10
CA ASN A 175 6.00 9.00 0.53
C ASN A 175 6.42 7.87 1.50
N GLN A 176 5.60 6.84 1.65
CA GLN A 176 5.88 5.70 2.52
C GLN A 176 6.12 4.42 1.72
N LEU A 177 7.12 3.65 2.13
CA LEU A 177 7.28 2.26 1.73
C LEU A 177 6.71 1.39 2.84
N CYS A 178 5.59 0.73 2.58
CA CYS A 178 4.94 -0.17 3.52
C CYS A 178 5.27 -1.61 3.17
N VAL A 179 5.75 -2.36 4.16
CA VAL A 179 6.26 -3.72 4.03
C VAL A 179 5.52 -4.62 5.00
N GLU A 180 5.00 -5.74 4.51
CA GLU A 180 4.34 -6.77 5.33
C GLU A 180 5.07 -8.11 5.19
N GLY A 181 4.72 -9.07 6.04
CA GLY A 181 5.34 -10.41 6.07
C GLY A 181 6.20 -10.69 7.31
N PHE A 182 6.33 -9.72 8.22
CA PHE A 182 7.05 -9.92 9.48
C PHE A 182 6.27 -10.85 10.43
N PRO A 183 6.93 -11.75 11.17
CA PRO A 183 6.30 -12.45 12.29
C PRO A 183 6.02 -11.51 13.47
N HIS A 184 5.02 -11.82 14.29
CA HIS A 184 4.70 -11.10 15.54
C HIS A 184 5.66 -11.49 16.67
N GLY A 185 5.79 -10.62 17.68
CA GLY A 185 6.46 -10.94 18.94
C GLY A 185 7.98 -11.12 18.82
N GLN A 186 8.60 -10.49 17.82
CA GLN A 186 10.03 -10.63 17.58
C GLN A 186 10.68 -9.33 17.09
N GLU A 187 11.94 -9.17 17.46
CA GLU A 187 12.81 -8.17 16.86
C GLU A 187 13.28 -8.61 15.47
N ASP A 188 13.35 -7.68 14.54
CA ASP A 188 13.90 -7.87 13.21
C ASP A 188 14.62 -6.59 12.75
N GLN A 189 15.28 -6.64 11.61
CA GLN A 189 15.84 -5.47 10.96
C GLN A 189 15.43 -5.48 9.49
N LEU A 190 14.72 -4.42 9.09
CA LEU A 190 14.38 -4.17 7.70
C LEU A 190 15.52 -3.41 7.02
N THR A 191 16.12 -4.02 6.00
CA THR A 191 17.05 -3.35 5.10
C THR A 191 16.31 -2.89 3.86
N ILE A 192 16.46 -1.62 3.50
CA ILE A 192 15.97 -1.01 2.27
C ILE A 192 17.19 -0.69 1.40
N TYR A 193 17.35 -1.38 0.28
CA TYR A 193 18.51 -1.25 -0.60
C TYR A 193 18.52 0.07 -1.37
N ALA A 194 19.71 0.48 -1.79
CA ALA A 194 19.89 1.62 -2.69
C ALA A 194 19.16 1.42 -4.02
N GLY A 195 18.82 2.51 -4.69
CA GLY A 195 18.16 2.50 -6.00
C GLY A 195 16.65 2.74 -5.94
N LEU A 196 16.04 2.77 -4.75
CA LEU A 196 14.63 3.15 -4.60
C LEU A 196 14.43 4.60 -5.08
N ARG A 197 13.57 4.80 -6.08
CA ARG A 197 13.30 6.10 -6.70
C ARG A 197 12.14 6.83 -6.02
N GLY A 198 12.29 8.13 -5.89
CA GLY A 198 11.20 9.05 -5.61
C GLY A 198 11.14 10.13 -6.67
N SER A 199 10.03 10.87 -6.66
CA SER A 199 9.66 11.88 -7.66
C SER A 199 10.78 12.86 -8.07
N ASN A 200 11.74 13.11 -7.18
CA ASN A 200 12.83 14.04 -7.43
C ASN A 200 14.18 13.62 -6.83
N ALA A 201 14.30 12.38 -6.34
CA ALA A 201 15.50 11.89 -5.68
C ALA A 201 15.56 10.35 -5.70
N MET A 202 16.70 9.79 -5.30
CA MET A 202 16.91 8.35 -5.23
C MET A 202 17.67 7.98 -3.96
N LEU A 203 17.33 6.84 -3.37
CA LEU A 203 18.06 6.29 -2.22
C LEU A 203 19.46 5.84 -2.66
N ARG A 204 20.51 6.53 -2.21
CA ARG A 204 21.90 6.28 -2.67
C ARG A 204 22.61 5.14 -1.97
N LYS A 205 22.20 4.84 -0.74
CA LYS A 205 22.81 3.83 0.12
C LYS A 205 21.70 3.04 0.78
N ALA A 206 21.96 1.78 1.05
CA ALA A 206 21.05 0.97 1.84
C ALA A 206 20.81 1.64 3.20
N GLN A 207 19.59 1.50 3.70
CA GLN A 207 19.14 2.01 4.99
C GLN A 207 18.57 0.85 5.79
N THR A 208 18.91 0.79 7.06
CA THR A 208 18.44 -0.24 7.98
C THR A 208 17.50 0.40 8.99
N VAL A 209 16.42 -0.30 9.29
CA VAL A 209 15.44 0.09 10.31
C VAL A 209 15.33 -1.07 11.28
N ASP A 210 15.66 -0.82 12.54
CA ASP A 210 15.45 -1.78 13.61
C ASP A 210 13.95 -1.82 13.93
N LEU A 211 13.41 -3.03 13.98
CA LEU A 211 11.99 -3.29 14.18
C LEU A 211 11.82 -4.06 15.48
N ASP A 212 11.01 -3.51 16.38
CA ASP A 212 10.43 -4.24 17.49
C ASP A 212 8.97 -4.51 17.10
N VAL A 213 8.68 -5.70 16.57
CA VAL A 213 7.34 -6.07 16.14
C VAL A 213 6.61 -6.68 17.34
N PRO A 214 5.69 -5.95 17.98
CA PRO A 214 5.07 -6.44 19.20
C PRO A 214 4.16 -7.64 18.91
N ASP A 215 3.88 -8.42 19.95
CA ASP A 215 2.81 -9.40 19.92
C ASP A 215 1.44 -8.75 19.70
N ARG A 216 0.50 -9.51 19.13
CA ARG A 216 -0.90 -9.06 19.08
C ARG A 216 -1.42 -8.84 20.50
N PRO A 217 -2.13 -7.72 20.74
CA PRO A 217 -2.71 -7.48 22.04
C PRO A 217 -3.70 -8.60 22.38
N ARG A 218 -3.68 -9.04 23.64
CA ARG A 218 -4.61 -10.06 24.15
C ARG A 218 -6.05 -9.56 23.97
N ARG A 219 -6.89 -10.30 23.27
CA ARG A 219 -8.28 -9.92 22.98
C ARG A 219 -9.21 -11.12 23.09
N VAL A 220 -10.40 -10.89 23.63
CA VAL A 220 -11.56 -11.80 23.54
C VAL A 220 -12.74 -10.98 23.03
N ALA A 221 -13.51 -11.53 22.10
CA ALA A 221 -14.71 -10.91 21.55
C ALA A 221 -15.76 -11.95 21.18
N PHE A 222 -17.02 -11.50 21.07
CA PHE A 222 -18.05 -12.27 20.37
C PHE A 222 -17.95 -11.97 18.86
N PRO A 223 -17.99 -12.99 17.97
CA PRO A 223 -17.90 -12.78 16.52
C PRO A 223 -19.10 -12.04 15.93
N SER A 224 -20.20 -11.92 16.69
CA SER A 224 -21.40 -11.15 16.33
C SER A 224 -21.90 -10.35 17.54
N SER A 225 -23.06 -9.68 17.42
CA SER A 225 -23.70 -8.90 18.50
C SER A 225 -24.10 -9.74 19.73
N GLY A 226 -23.79 -11.04 19.76
CA GLY A 226 -24.02 -11.90 20.93
C GLY A 226 -25.49 -12.25 21.16
N LEU A 227 -26.36 -12.02 20.17
CA LEU A 227 -27.75 -12.48 20.23
C LEU A 227 -27.83 -13.94 19.77
N ILE A 228 -28.00 -14.85 20.71
CA ILE A 228 -28.25 -16.26 20.42
C ILE A 228 -29.76 -16.48 20.44
N LEU A 229 -30.34 -16.86 19.30
CA LEU A 229 -31.72 -17.29 19.25
C LEU A 229 -31.86 -18.64 19.97
N PRO A 230 -32.92 -18.86 20.77
CA PRO A 230 -33.16 -20.17 21.35
C PRO A 230 -33.43 -21.16 20.22
N LEU A 231 -32.45 -22.02 19.91
CA LEU A 231 -32.65 -23.17 19.03
C LEU A 231 -32.61 -24.44 19.88
N THR A 232 -33.43 -25.41 19.51
CA THR A 232 -33.48 -26.76 20.11
C THR A 232 -32.13 -27.46 19.93
N GLY A 233 -31.26 -27.40 20.94
CA GLY A 233 -29.96 -28.08 20.98
C GLY A 233 -28.89 -27.33 21.79
N SER A 234 -27.82 -28.02 22.18
CA SER A 234 -26.65 -27.42 22.86
C SER A 234 -25.77 -26.66 21.88
N ALA A 235 -26.19 -25.46 21.46
CA ALA A 235 -25.32 -24.53 20.76
C ALA A 235 -24.44 -23.80 21.79
N GLY A 236 -23.13 -24.00 21.71
CA GLY A 236 -22.16 -23.27 22.53
C GLY A 236 -22.15 -21.77 22.22
N LEU A 237 -21.58 -20.96 23.14
CA LEU A 237 -21.38 -19.53 22.95
C LEU A 237 -20.10 -19.31 22.10
N PRO A 238 -20.20 -18.83 20.85
CA PRO A 238 -19.02 -18.62 20.03
C PRO A 238 -18.22 -17.43 20.57
N ILE A 239 -16.92 -17.63 20.76
CA ILE A 239 -15.96 -16.58 21.16
C ILE A 239 -14.77 -16.62 20.22
N GLU A 240 -14.22 -15.45 19.91
CA GLU A 240 -12.95 -15.31 19.22
C GLU A 240 -11.91 -14.78 20.21
N THR A 241 -10.73 -15.38 20.19
CA THR A 241 -9.63 -14.99 21.06
C THR A 241 -8.36 -14.73 20.25
N VAL A 242 -7.54 -13.82 20.78
CA VAL A 242 -6.18 -13.53 20.30
C VAL A 242 -5.27 -13.55 21.50
N ASN A 243 -4.24 -14.41 21.49
CA ASN A 243 -3.24 -14.52 22.55
C ASN A 243 -3.84 -14.74 23.96
N LEU A 244 -4.88 -15.59 24.06
CA LEU A 244 -5.51 -16.01 25.33
C LEU A 244 -5.63 -17.53 25.40
N ASP A 245 -5.09 -18.10 26.48
CA ASP A 245 -5.17 -19.50 26.91
C ASP A 245 -6.38 -19.75 27.82
N LYS A 246 -6.89 -18.69 28.46
CA LYS A 246 -7.98 -18.75 29.41
C LYS A 246 -8.84 -17.50 29.33
N VAL A 247 -10.15 -17.67 29.38
CA VAL A 247 -11.12 -16.58 29.46
C VAL A 247 -11.99 -16.75 30.70
N ARG A 248 -12.24 -15.65 31.42
CA ARG A 248 -13.22 -15.64 32.51
C ARG A 248 -14.58 -15.26 31.94
N VAL A 249 -15.58 -16.09 32.16
CA VAL A 249 -16.93 -15.87 31.67
C VAL A 249 -17.87 -15.66 32.86
N LEU A 250 -18.70 -14.63 32.72
CA LEU A 250 -19.75 -14.25 33.65
C LEU A 250 -21.09 -14.38 32.92
N VAL A 251 -21.96 -15.27 33.39
CA VAL A 251 -23.31 -15.45 32.86
C VAL A 251 -24.29 -14.77 33.81
N LEU A 252 -25.08 -13.85 33.25
CA LEU A 252 -26.08 -13.10 33.99
C LEU A 252 -27.47 -13.53 33.52
N ARG A 253 -28.38 -13.69 34.47
CA ARG A 253 -29.81 -13.78 34.20
C ARG A 253 -30.42 -12.40 34.34
N VAL A 254 -30.93 -11.89 33.22
CA VAL A 254 -31.79 -10.71 33.20
C VAL A 254 -33.20 -11.13 33.62
N ASP A 255 -33.87 -10.32 34.44
CA ASP A 255 -35.26 -10.55 34.84
C ASP A 255 -36.20 -10.16 33.70
N ASP A 256 -37.27 -10.92 33.47
CA ASP A 256 -38.16 -10.74 32.31
C ASP A 256 -38.70 -9.31 32.21
N ARG A 257 -38.98 -8.67 33.35
CA ARG A 257 -39.46 -7.27 33.43
C ARG A 257 -38.43 -6.23 32.99
N ASP A 258 -37.14 -6.57 33.10
CA ASP A 258 -36.02 -5.67 32.83
C ASP A 258 -35.44 -5.87 31.42
N VAL A 259 -35.78 -6.96 30.72
CA VAL A 259 -35.29 -7.27 29.37
C VAL A 259 -35.59 -6.13 28.39
N VAL A 260 -36.85 -5.69 28.31
CA VAL A 260 -37.25 -4.63 27.35
C VAL A 260 -36.58 -3.31 27.68
N ALA A 261 -36.44 -2.97 28.96
CA ALA A 261 -35.78 -1.75 29.40
C ALA A 261 -34.28 -1.77 29.08
N ASN A 262 -33.61 -2.91 29.31
CA ASN A 262 -32.18 -3.08 29.05
C ASN A 262 -31.88 -3.15 27.54
N LEU A 263 -32.76 -3.76 26.74
CA LEU A 263 -32.68 -3.74 25.28
C LEU A 263 -32.81 -2.31 24.73
N ARG A 264 -33.80 -1.54 25.22
CA ARG A 264 -33.99 -0.12 24.82
C ARG A 264 -32.83 0.78 25.23
N ARG A 265 -32.17 0.47 26.35
CA ARG A 265 -30.97 1.19 26.83
C ARG A 265 -29.69 0.77 26.11
N GLY A 266 -29.74 -0.20 25.20
CA GLY A 266 -28.56 -0.71 24.49
C GLY A 266 -27.64 -1.57 25.35
N LEU A 267 -28.07 -1.99 26.55
CA LEU A 267 -27.26 -2.82 27.44
C LEU A 267 -27.17 -4.28 26.97
N ILE A 268 -28.09 -4.71 26.11
CA ILE A 268 -28.11 -6.04 25.49
C ILE A 268 -27.76 -5.88 24.00
N GLY A 269 -26.76 -6.62 23.52
CA GLY A 269 -26.35 -6.65 22.11
C GLY A 269 -25.23 -5.67 21.72
N GLN A 270 -24.76 -4.82 22.64
CA GLN A 270 -23.57 -3.99 22.44
C GLN A 270 -22.31 -4.71 22.91
N GLN A 271 -21.22 -4.52 22.17
CA GLN A 271 -19.89 -4.89 22.65
C GLN A 271 -19.48 -3.91 23.76
N VAL A 272 -18.98 -4.47 24.86
CA VAL A 272 -18.62 -3.72 26.06
C VAL A 272 -17.11 -3.82 26.25
N SER A 273 -16.43 -2.71 26.49
CA SER A 273 -15.00 -2.75 26.75
C SER A 273 -14.70 -3.45 28.09
N TYR A 274 -13.50 -4.03 28.24
CA TYR A 274 -13.09 -4.74 29.46
C TYR A 274 -13.36 -3.94 30.76
N ASN A 275 -13.13 -2.63 30.72
CA ASN A 275 -13.28 -1.74 31.87
C ASN A 275 -14.76 -1.45 32.24
N GLU A 276 -15.68 -1.73 31.34
CA GLU A 276 -17.11 -1.47 31.52
C GLU A 276 -17.88 -2.72 31.92
N VAL A 277 -17.33 -3.91 31.68
CA VAL A 277 -17.99 -5.21 31.97
C VAL A 277 -18.53 -5.27 33.40
N GLY A 278 -17.73 -4.91 34.41
CA GLY A 278 -18.17 -4.99 35.81
C GLY A 278 -19.33 -4.04 36.14
N ARG A 279 -19.31 -2.82 35.60
CA ARG A 279 -20.38 -1.82 35.81
C ARG A 279 -21.64 -2.12 35.00
N ALA A 280 -21.48 -2.65 33.80
CA ALA A 280 -22.60 -3.07 32.97
C ALA A 280 -23.28 -4.30 33.59
N ALA A 281 -22.49 -5.28 34.03
CA ALA A 281 -22.97 -6.52 34.63
C ALA A 281 -23.84 -6.28 35.87
N SER A 282 -23.43 -5.37 36.76
CA SER A 282 -24.19 -5.06 37.98
C SER A 282 -25.55 -4.41 37.72
N LYS A 283 -25.75 -3.82 36.54
CA LYS A 283 -27.01 -3.19 36.12
C LYS A 283 -27.88 -4.09 35.24
N LEU A 284 -27.30 -5.14 34.65
CA LEU A 284 -27.95 -5.97 33.64
C LEU A 284 -28.80 -7.08 34.25
N GLY A 285 -28.33 -7.72 35.32
CA GLY A 285 -29.04 -8.86 35.91
C GLY A 285 -28.31 -9.48 37.08
N ARG A 286 -28.81 -10.63 37.52
CA ARG A 286 -28.20 -11.42 38.60
C ARG A 286 -27.15 -12.38 38.05
N ASN A 287 -26.02 -12.51 38.73
CA ASN A 287 -25.03 -13.54 38.40
C ASN A 287 -25.65 -14.93 38.61
N VAL A 288 -25.60 -15.77 37.58
CA VAL A 288 -26.03 -17.18 37.67
C VAL A 288 -24.85 -18.15 37.55
N TRP A 289 -23.77 -17.73 36.90
CA TRP A 289 -22.57 -18.54 36.79
C TRP A 289 -21.34 -17.68 36.52
N THR A 290 -20.22 -18.08 37.09
CA THR A 290 -18.91 -17.51 36.80
C THR A 290 -17.90 -18.64 36.77
N GLY A 291 -17.04 -18.65 35.75
CA GLY A 291 -15.99 -19.64 35.64
C GLY A 291 -14.90 -19.22 34.69
N ASP A 292 -13.76 -19.86 34.85
CA ASP A 292 -12.66 -19.76 33.89
C ASP A 292 -12.82 -20.90 32.86
N LEU A 293 -12.81 -20.55 31.58
CA LEU A 293 -12.80 -21.49 30.46
C LEU A 293 -11.41 -21.50 29.85
N LEU A 294 -10.85 -22.68 29.64
CA LEU A 294 -9.63 -22.86 28.88
C LEU A 294 -9.95 -22.75 27.38
N ILE A 295 -9.09 -22.06 26.64
CA ILE A 295 -9.17 -21.96 25.19
C ILE A 295 -8.26 -23.03 24.62
N ASP A 296 -8.85 -24.00 23.92
CA ASP A 296 -8.09 -24.94 23.11
C ASP A 296 -7.75 -24.25 21.80
N SER A 297 -6.45 -24.10 21.53
CA SER A 297 -5.89 -23.37 20.39
C SER A 297 -5.61 -24.27 19.20
#